data_AF-A0A5N6S3R0-F1
#
_entry.id   AF-A0A5N6S3R0-F1
#
_cell.length_a   1.000
_cell.length_b   1.000
_cell.length_c   1.000
_cell.angle_alpha   90.00
_cell.angle_beta   90.00
_cell.angle_gamma   90.00
#
_symmetry.space_group_name_H-M   'P 1'
#
loop_
_entity.id
_entity.type
_entity.pdbx_description
1 polymer ?
#
loop_
_entity_poly.entity_id
_entity_poly.type
_entity_poly.pdbx_seq_one_letter_code
_entity_poly.pdbx_strand_id
1 'polypeptide(L)'
;MSVGTADYTIKNLNEKTNDEIEGFLKKSKEELFNLRFQNATGQLDNSARLKAVKRDVARMYTVLRERELGISQAPEASETKTEEK
;
A
#
# COMPACT_ATOMS: atom_id res chain seq x y z
N MET A 1 -12.49 4.76 -13.30
CA MET A 1 -11.46 3.81 -12.81
C MET A 1 -11.54 3.74 -11.30
N SER A 2 -12.14 2.70 -10.73
CA SER A 2 -12.12 2.43 -9.29
C SER A 2 -11.96 0.93 -9.09
N VAL A 3 -10.72 0.46 -9.09
CA VAL A 3 -10.42 -0.96 -8.79
C VAL A 3 -9.28 -0.96 -7.78
N GLY A 4 -9.66 -0.97 -6.51
CA GLY A 4 -8.77 -0.79 -5.36
C GLY A 4 -9.46 0.03 -4.28
N THR A 5 -9.14 -0.25 -3.02
CA THR A 5 -9.63 0.51 -1.87
C THR A 5 -9.21 1.97 -2.03
N ALA A 6 -10.12 2.93 -1.81
CA ALA A 6 -9.88 4.36 -2.09
C ALA A 6 -8.65 4.92 -1.35
N ASP A 7 -8.28 4.25 -0.25
CA ASP A 7 -7.17 4.63 0.62
C ASP A 7 -5.79 4.35 0.00
N TYR A 8 -5.69 3.47 -1.02
CA TYR A 8 -4.41 3.07 -1.64
C TYR A 8 -4.18 3.72 -3.01
N THR A 9 -4.70 4.92 -3.23
CA THR A 9 -4.33 5.72 -4.41
C THR A 9 -2.92 6.28 -4.25
N ILE A 10 -2.20 6.50 -5.35
CA ILE A 10 -0.80 6.98 -5.34
C ILE A 10 -0.67 8.29 -4.54
N LYS A 11 -1.67 9.18 -4.63
CA LYS A 11 -1.71 10.43 -3.86
C LYS A 11 -1.76 10.16 -2.35
N ASN A 12 -2.70 9.31 -1.90
CA ASN A 12 -2.86 8.98 -0.48
C ASN A 12 -1.68 8.16 0.07
N LEU A 13 -1.04 7.33 -0.76
CA LEU A 13 0.16 6.58 -0.37
C LEU A 13 1.38 7.49 -0.20
N ASN A 14 1.48 8.56 -1.00
CA ASN A 14 2.57 9.52 -0.87
C ASN A 14 2.47 10.35 0.42
N GLU A 15 1.26 10.59 0.92
CA GLU A 15 1.02 11.31 2.18
C GLU A 15 1.31 10.47 3.44
N LYS A 16 1.42 9.14 3.31
CA LYS A 16 1.65 8.22 4.44
C LYS A 16 3.13 7.96 4.71
N THR A 17 3.46 7.67 5.97
CA THR A 17 4.82 7.30 6.40
C THR A 17 5.22 5.91 5.88
N ASN A 18 6.53 5.62 5.82
CA ASN A 18 7.03 4.31 5.37
C ASN A 18 6.48 3.17 6.24
N ASP A 19 6.49 3.34 7.56
CA ASP A 19 6.03 2.33 8.52
C ASP A 19 4.54 2.01 8.36
N GLU A 20 3.72 3.03 8.08
CA GLU A 20 2.31 2.83 7.78
C GLU A 20 2.11 1.99 6.51
N ILE A 21 2.86 2.27 5.44
CA ILE A 21 2.79 1.53 4.18
C ILE A 21 3.15 0.06 4.39
N GLU A 22 4.17 -0.22 5.20
CA GLU A 22 4.53 -1.60 5.57
C GLU A 22 3.41 -2.30 6.36
N GLY A 23 2.75 -1.57 7.27
CA GLY A 23 1.59 -2.07 8.00
C GLY A 23 0.42 -2.42 7.07
N PHE A 24 0.12 -1.57 6.09
CA PHE A 24 -0.91 -1.82 5.08
C PHE A 24 -0.52 -2.97 4.13
N LEU A 25 0.76 -3.14 3.81
CA LEU A 25 1.26 -4.27 3.04
C LEU A 25 0.99 -5.60 3.73
N LYS A 26 1.24 -5.69 5.05
CA LYS A 26 0.98 -6.91 5.83
C LYS A 26 -0.51 -7.27 5.81
N LYS A 27 -1.39 -6.31 6.12
CA LYS A 27 -2.85 -6.49 6.08
C LYS A 27 -3.35 -6.92 4.69
N SER A 28 -2.85 -6.28 3.64
CA SER A 28 -3.24 -6.60 2.26
C SER A 28 -2.77 -7.99 1.82
N LYS A 29 -1.62 -8.46 2.32
CA LYS A 29 -1.14 -9.82 2.06
C LYS A 29 -1.99 -10.88 2.76
N GLU A 30 -2.41 -10.64 3.99
CA GLU A 30 -3.33 -11.50 4.72
C GLU A 30 -4.69 -11.60 4.03
N GLU A 31 -5.25 -10.47 3.60
CA GLU A 31 -6.49 -10.45 2.80
C GLU A 31 -6.32 -11.25 1.50
N LEU A 32 -5.19 -11.07 0.81
CA LEU A 32 -4.89 -11.80 -0.42
C LEU A 32 -4.78 -13.31 -0.18
N PHE A 33 -4.18 -13.74 0.94
CA PHE A 33 -4.10 -15.15 1.33
C PHE A 33 -5.50 -15.75 1.55
N ASN A 34 -6.34 -15.06 2.31
CA ASN A 34 -7.72 -15.48 2.57
C ASN A 34 -8.54 -15.55 1.28
N LEU A 35 -8.42 -14.56 0.40
CA LEU A 35 -9.10 -14.54 -0.90
C LEU A 35 -8.61 -15.66 -1.82
N ARG A 36 -7.32 -16.03 -1.79
CA ARG A 36 -6.80 -17.18 -2.54
C ARG A 36 -7.37 -18.49 -2.00
N PHE A 37 -7.48 -18.62 -0.68
CA PHE A 37 -8.07 -19.79 -0.04
C PHE A 37 -9.55 -19.95 -0.44
N GLN A 38 -10.34 -18.87 -0.34
CA GLN A 38 -11.73 -18.84 -0.78
C GLN A 38 -11.90 -19.11 -2.28
N ASN A 39 -10.96 -18.63 -3.10
CA ASN A 39 -10.97 -18.90 -4.54
C ASN A 39 -10.68 -20.38 -4.85
N ALA A 40 -9.80 -21.03 -4.07
CA ALA A 40 -9.50 -22.44 -4.21
C ALA A 40 -10.67 -23.34 -3.74
N THR A 41 -11.43 -22.90 -2.73
CA THR A 41 -12.65 -23.60 -2.27
C THR A 41 -13.87 -23.33 -3.16
N GLY A 42 -13.76 -22.42 -4.14
CA GLY A 42 -14.84 -22.09 -5.07
C GLY A 42 -16.00 -21.30 -4.46
N GLN A 43 -15.85 -20.81 -3.22
CA GLN A 43 -16.86 -20.03 -2.48
C GLN A 43 -16.62 -18.51 -2.57
N LEU A 44 -15.88 -18.06 -3.59
CA LEU A 44 -15.52 -16.66 -3.72
C LEU A 44 -16.60 -15.88 -4.50
N ASP A 45 -17.41 -15.11 -3.78
CA ASP A 45 -18.46 -14.28 -4.39
C ASP A 45 -17.90 -13.14 -5.24
N ASN A 46 -16.73 -12.59 -4.88
CA ASN A 46 -16.15 -11.42 -5.54
C ASN A 46 -14.73 -11.67 -6.06
N SER A 47 -14.63 -12.27 -7.24
CA SER A 47 -13.35 -12.47 -7.95
C SER A 47 -12.66 -11.17 -8.38
N ALA A 48 -13.40 -10.06 -8.49
CA ALA A 48 -12.82 -8.75 -8.82
C ALA A 48 -11.98 -8.19 -7.66
N ARG A 49 -12.32 -8.53 -6.41
CA ARG A 49 -11.54 -8.14 -5.22
C ARG A 49 -10.11 -8.67 -5.27
N LEU A 50 -9.91 -9.88 -5.79
CA LEU A 50 -8.58 -10.48 -5.94
C LEU A 50 -7.67 -9.64 -6.86
N LYS A 51 -8.22 -9.09 -7.94
CA LYS A 51 -7.48 -8.16 -8.84
C LYS A 51 -7.23 -6.80 -8.17
N ALA A 52 -8.18 -6.30 -7.38
CA ALA A 52 -8.02 -5.05 -6.64
C ALA A 52 -6.88 -5.14 -5.61
N VAL A 53 -6.90 -6.15 -4.74
CA VAL A 53 -5.88 -6.33 -3.68
C VAL A 53 -4.48 -6.53 -4.28
N LYS A 54 -4.35 -7.27 -5.40
CA LYS A 54 -3.07 -7.39 -6.13
C LYS A 54 -2.53 -6.04 -6.61
N ARG A 55 -3.40 -5.17 -7.12
CA ARG A 55 -3.00 -3.82 -7.58
C ARG A 55 -2.65 -2.91 -6.42
N ASP A 56 -3.38 -2.99 -5.31
CA ASP A 56 -3.10 -2.20 -4.12
C ASP A 56 -1.71 -2.55 -3.54
N VAL A 57 -1.38 -3.84 -3.45
CA VAL A 57 -0.03 -4.31 -3.06
C VAL A 57 1.04 -3.81 -4.03
N ALA A 58 0.80 -3.87 -5.34
CA ALA A 58 1.75 -3.38 -6.34
C ALA A 58 2.01 -1.88 -6.19
N ARG A 59 0.98 -1.07 -5.95
CA ARG A 59 1.12 0.39 -5.74
C ARG A 59 1.93 0.71 -4.48
N MET A 60 1.75 -0.03 -3.40
CA MET A 60 2.55 0.16 -2.18
C MET A 60 4.03 -0.11 -2.46
N TYR A 61 4.34 -1.19 -3.18
CA TYR A 61 5.71 -1.50 -3.58
C TYR A 61 6.33 -0.46 -4.52
N THR A 62 5.55 0.09 -5.46
CA THR A 62 6.07 1.14 -6.35
C THR A 62 6.42 2.40 -5.57
N VAL A 63 5.58 2.82 -4.62
CA VAL A 63 5.85 4.02 -3.80
C VAL A 63 7.08 3.81 -2.91
N LEU A 64 7.22 2.64 -2.25
CA LEU A 64 8.43 2.32 -1.48
C LEU A 64 9.68 2.37 -2.37
N ARG A 65 9.61 1.81 -3.57
CA ARG A 65 10.74 1.80 -4.50
C ARG A 65 11.07 3.18 -5.06
N GLU A 66 10.07 4.01 -5.34
CA GLU A 66 10.25 5.40 -5.77
C GLU A 66 10.92 6.24 -4.68
N ARG A 67 10.59 5.99 -3.41
CA ARG A 67 11.24 6.62 -2.24
C ARG A 67 12.70 6.17 -2.11
N GLU A 68 13.00 4.88 -2.28
CA GLU A 68 14.37 4.36 -2.29
C GLU A 68 15.22 4.94 -3.42
N LEU A 69 14.62 5.18 -4.59
CA LEU A 69 15.29 5.73 -5.77
C LEU A 69 15.39 7.26 -5.76
N GLY A 70 14.85 7.94 -4.73
CA GLY A 70 14.87 9.40 -4.61
C GLY A 70 14.01 10.15 -5.65
N ILE A 71 13.10 9.44 -6.32
CA ILE A 71 12.23 10.00 -7.38
C ILE A 71 11.00 10.67 -6.76
N SER A 72 10.52 10.16 -5.63
CA SER A 72 9.37 10.67 -4.90
C SER A 72 9.81 11.06 -3.49
N GLN A 73 9.76 12.36 -3.18
CA GLN A 73 10.05 12.88 -1.83
C GLN A 73 8.99 12.36 -0.86
N ALA A 74 9.41 11.61 0.17
CA ALA A 74 8.56 11.42 1.33
C ALA A 74 8.24 12.83 1.89
N PRO A 75 7.02 13.11 2.37
CA PRO A 75 6.86 14.23 3.28
C PRO A 75 7.82 13.96 4.43
N GLU A 76 8.85 14.79 4.53
CA GLU A 76 9.74 14.79 5.67
C GLU A 76 8.88 14.88 6.93
N ALA A 77 9.23 14.06 7.92
CA ALA A 77 9.00 14.44 9.29
C ALA A 77 9.64 15.83 9.47
N SER A 78 8.83 16.87 9.42
CA SER A 78 9.12 18.10 10.14
C SER A 78 9.30 17.73 11.62
N GLU A 79 10.36 18.27 12.22
CA GLU A 79 10.92 18.06 13.56
C GLU A 79 12.01 16.97 13.58
N THR A 80 13.29 17.29 13.40
CA THR A 80 14.06 18.21 14.24
C THR A 80 15.26 18.79 13.50
N LYS A 81 15.19 20.09 13.21
CA LYS A 81 16.36 20.94 12.99
C LYS A 81 16.15 22.23 13.79
N THR A 82 16.44 22.16 15.08
CA THR A 82 16.63 23.27 16.03
C THR A 82 17.52 22.67 17.13
N GLU A 83 18.73 23.09 17.50
CA GLU A 83 19.65 24.18 17.16
C GLU A 83 21.03 23.72 17.68
N GLU A 84 22.13 24.08 17.01
CA GLU A 84 23.44 24.18 17.66
C GLU A 84 23.43 25.37 18.62
N LYS A 85 23.78 25.16 19.90
CA LYS A 85 24.77 25.95 20.65
C LYS A 85 25.17 25.28 21.95
#